data_AF-A0A0G4EQ70-F1
#
_entry.id   AF-A0A0G4EQ70-F1
#
_cell.length_a   1.000
_cell.length_b   1.000
_cell.length_c   1.000
_cell.angle_alpha   90.00
_cell.angle_beta   90.00
_cell.angle_gamma   90.00
#
_symmetry.space_group_name_H-M   'P 1'
#
loop_
_entity.id
_entity.type
_entity.pdbx_description
1 polymer ?
#
loop_
_entity_poly.entity_id
_entity_poly.type
_entity_poly.pdbx_seq_one_letter_code
_entity_poly.pdbx_strand_id
1 'polypeptide(L)'
;MDQFTPSLIRSSFIAKLAEAENVPSLSSQLDSVSKRIHEASPTTDPGQQKATRLRKLLPPLAKGAKLLHPPLLAIIQSARSRRCRRWATIAFSKLLQAGYPFCFRSAQPDVVKQLLDNMALLLPTDASAPSAVDEAIYIILCEATTLTVGGEIAPVMDMIQQRASMDYRDIIATKHEAFLRRAETLLRYGREAGKAGVFISCFHVPSTPASCPVGTWMRFLGVAIDLVIEGPAEEHGVVVDGARKVAEINVDVAVANGRDAELFAAIEEHLVPRVGRLVEVMTTSQDVDTKRGAMNMIGCMFSLAHPSYEKHYANSAIQARVDEVLSEPVRVLLAHPCALKTMASLLKTAGAAVDVDDEQAVTFNIIDPMFIPVHLSEPSFHKHAKEHVHAAIEAGFVPAIVSLIRDDRLLKMERLTKPFLMGCTNGLLKMSQCDEKVARDKTVASVCCDLLAKHARGDIDILMTSDDTKVLQSPLNNIMSIISEFVAYGDRQVERGKIATNVFRIYVFKVFEQLDLLYKEPSKYREERDAIRTADAITAAFATGQFGPHRGGSFFTCRP
;
A
#
# COMPACT_ATOMS: atom_id res chain seq x y z
N MET A 1 -25.34 25.10 21.47
CA MET A 1 -25.13 25.80 22.74
C MET A 1 -25.52 24.84 23.86
N ASP A 2 -24.51 24.35 24.59
CA ASP A 2 -24.45 24.11 26.05
C ASP A 2 -25.60 23.35 26.75
N GLN A 3 -25.42 22.34 27.61
CA GLN A 3 -24.29 21.97 28.47
C GLN A 3 -24.46 20.53 29.02
N PHE A 4 -23.32 19.89 29.31
CA PHE A 4 -23.11 18.64 30.05
C PHE A 4 -23.55 18.72 31.53
N THR A 5 -24.11 17.64 32.10
CA THR A 5 -23.50 16.94 33.27
C THR A 5 -24.20 15.60 33.62
N PRO A 6 -23.43 14.52 33.94
CA PRO A 6 -23.93 13.21 34.34
C PRO A 6 -23.77 12.93 35.85
N SER A 7 -24.86 12.61 36.56
CA SER A 7 -24.80 12.03 37.91
C SER A 7 -26.03 11.18 38.18
N LEU A 8 -25.89 9.84 38.19
CA LEU A 8 -26.77 8.91 38.93
C LEU A 8 -26.35 7.42 38.86
N ILE A 9 -25.23 7.03 38.25
CA ILE A 9 -24.80 5.62 38.14
C ILE A 9 -23.62 5.29 39.10
N ARG A 10 -23.61 5.84 40.32
CA ARG A 10 -22.47 5.66 41.25
C ARG A 10 -22.72 4.80 42.49
N SER A 11 -23.97 4.50 42.87
CA SER A 11 -24.23 3.84 44.16
C SER A 11 -24.43 2.32 44.10
N SER A 12 -24.73 1.73 42.93
CA SER A 12 -25.00 0.29 42.82
C SER A 12 -23.78 -0.57 42.44
N PHE A 13 -22.66 0.05 42.04
CA PHE A 13 -21.53 -0.66 41.41
C PHE A 13 -20.50 -1.16 42.44
N ILE A 14 -20.29 -0.42 43.53
CA ILE A 14 -19.35 -0.81 44.60
C ILE A 14 -19.97 -1.90 45.49
N ALA A 15 -21.28 -1.86 45.74
CA ALA A 15 -21.97 -2.83 46.60
C ALA A 15 -21.96 -4.27 46.03
N LYS A 16 -21.90 -4.45 44.70
CA LYS A 16 -21.83 -5.79 44.07
C LYS A 16 -20.41 -6.30 43.86
N LEU A 17 -19.38 -5.47 44.06
CA LEU A 17 -17.97 -5.88 44.07
C LEU A 17 -17.56 -6.50 45.42
N ALA A 18 -18.40 -6.36 46.46
CA ALA A 18 -18.12 -6.85 47.81
C ALA A 18 -18.58 -8.30 48.10
N GLU A 19 -19.31 -8.95 47.17
CA GLU A 19 -19.84 -10.31 47.37
C GLU A 19 -18.98 -11.43 46.72
N ALA A 20 -17.80 -11.12 46.19
CA ALA A 20 -16.85 -12.13 45.71
C ALA A 20 -15.58 -12.09 46.58
N GLU A 21 -15.40 -13.16 47.36
CA GLU A 21 -14.43 -13.29 48.45
C GLU A 21 -12.97 -13.00 48.03
N ASN A 22 -12.26 -12.31 48.93
CA ASN A 22 -10.83 -11.92 48.93
C ASN A 22 -10.38 -10.69 48.10
N VAL A 23 -11.22 -9.65 47.98
CA VAL A 23 -10.83 -8.32 47.43
C VAL A 23 -11.03 -7.09 48.39
N PRO A 24 -10.96 -7.15 49.74
CA PRO A 24 -11.12 -5.93 50.55
C PRO A 24 -10.01 -4.88 50.34
N SER A 25 -8.76 -5.30 50.09
CA SER A 25 -7.62 -4.36 50.01
C SER A 25 -7.60 -3.57 48.70
N LEU A 26 -8.00 -4.16 47.58
CA LEU A 26 -8.00 -3.52 46.26
C LEU A 26 -9.15 -2.52 46.11
N SER A 27 -10.32 -2.85 46.67
CA SER A 27 -11.51 -1.98 46.72
C SER A 27 -11.19 -0.67 47.45
N SER A 28 -10.59 -0.77 48.64
CA SER A 28 -10.20 0.42 49.43
C SER A 28 -9.13 1.29 48.74
N GLN A 29 -8.21 0.69 47.97
CA GLN A 29 -7.18 1.42 47.23
C GLN A 29 -7.75 2.10 45.98
N LEU A 30 -8.66 1.45 45.25
CA LEU A 30 -9.35 2.03 44.11
C LEU A 30 -10.34 3.14 44.52
N ASP A 31 -11.01 2.98 45.66
CA ASP A 31 -11.89 4.01 46.23
C ASP A 31 -11.10 5.24 46.72
N SER A 32 -9.91 5.03 47.29
CA SER A 32 -8.97 6.10 47.65
C SER A 32 -8.48 6.90 46.43
N VAL A 33 -8.16 6.22 45.32
CA VAL A 33 -7.77 6.85 44.06
C VAL A 33 -8.96 7.60 43.43
N SER A 34 -10.14 6.99 43.45
CA SER A 34 -11.38 7.57 42.91
C SER A 34 -11.84 8.82 43.69
N LYS A 35 -11.68 8.83 45.02
CA LYS A 35 -11.93 10.01 45.88
C LYS A 35 -10.96 11.16 45.60
N ARG A 36 -9.66 10.89 45.48
CA ARG A 36 -8.64 11.93 45.19
C ARG A 36 -8.80 12.55 43.80
N ILE A 37 -9.39 11.82 42.86
CA ILE A 37 -9.74 12.33 41.52
C ILE A 37 -10.99 13.24 41.57
N HIS A 38 -11.85 13.09 42.58
CA HIS A 38 -13.13 13.81 42.69
C HIS A 38 -13.13 15.01 43.65
N GLU A 39 -12.21 15.07 44.61
CA GLU A 39 -12.18 16.13 45.64
C GLU A 39 -11.53 17.46 45.18
N ALA A 40 -11.03 17.55 43.94
CA ALA A 40 -10.46 18.80 43.38
C ALA A 40 -11.34 19.34 42.24
N SER A 41 -12.38 20.07 42.63
CA SER A 41 -13.30 20.84 41.76
C SER A 41 -12.69 22.21 41.36
N PRO A 42 -13.34 23.10 40.60
CA PRO A 42 -13.81 23.01 39.21
C PRO A 42 -13.40 24.27 38.41
N THR A 43 -12.20 24.38 37.84
CA THR A 43 -11.92 25.50 36.91
C THR A 43 -10.79 25.16 35.94
N THR A 44 -11.09 25.29 34.65
CA THR A 44 -10.22 25.31 33.46
C THR A 44 -9.53 24.02 33.00
N ASP A 45 -9.83 23.70 31.74
CA ASP A 45 -9.31 22.75 30.76
C ASP A 45 -9.07 21.25 31.15
N PRO A 46 -10.04 20.35 30.85
CA PRO A 46 -10.11 19.01 31.45
C PRO A 46 -9.26 17.91 30.79
N GLY A 47 -8.65 18.12 29.61
CA GLY A 47 -7.94 17.07 28.86
C GLY A 47 -6.47 16.91 29.24
N GLN A 48 -5.68 17.97 29.12
CA GLN A 48 -4.23 17.93 29.31
C GLN A 48 -3.81 17.84 30.79
N GLN A 49 -4.45 18.59 31.70
CA GLN A 49 -4.11 18.52 33.13
C GLN A 49 -4.44 17.16 33.78
N LYS A 50 -5.43 16.43 33.24
CA LYS A 50 -5.83 15.11 33.76
C LYS A 50 -4.77 14.06 33.45
N ALA A 51 -4.18 14.10 32.25
CA ALA A 51 -3.03 13.29 31.88
C ALA A 51 -1.74 13.68 32.65
N THR A 52 -1.48 14.98 32.84
CA THR A 52 -0.32 15.46 33.62
C THR A 52 -0.44 15.16 35.11
N ARG A 53 -1.65 15.20 35.68
CA ARG A 53 -1.92 14.83 37.09
C ARG A 53 -1.89 13.32 37.30
N LEU A 54 -2.41 12.51 36.36
CA LEU A 54 -2.20 11.06 36.35
C LEU A 54 -0.69 10.74 36.33
N ARG A 55 0.10 11.39 35.46
CA ARG A 55 1.57 11.26 35.44
C ARG A 55 2.26 11.67 36.76
N LYS A 56 1.67 12.54 37.58
CA LYS A 56 2.21 12.96 38.90
C LYS A 56 1.72 12.13 40.10
N LEU A 57 0.50 11.61 40.06
CA LEU A 57 -0.14 10.87 41.18
C LEU A 57 0.17 9.37 41.17
N LEU A 58 0.53 8.83 40.02
CA LEU A 58 0.75 7.40 39.80
C LEU A 58 2.16 6.89 40.22
N PRO A 59 3.26 7.66 40.10
CA PRO A 59 4.58 7.24 40.57
C PRO A 59 4.66 6.92 42.09
N PRO A 60 3.99 7.66 43.00
CA PRO A 60 3.91 7.29 44.42
C PRO A 60 3.16 5.97 44.70
N LEU A 61 2.17 5.61 43.88
CA LEU A 61 1.48 4.32 43.94
C LEU A 61 2.35 3.18 43.40
N ALA A 62 3.23 3.46 42.43
CA ALA A 62 4.21 2.52 41.89
C ALA A 62 5.39 2.24 42.85
N LYS A 63 5.74 3.19 43.73
CA LYS A 63 6.76 3.01 44.78
C LYS A 63 6.32 2.06 45.91
N GLY A 64 5.03 1.78 46.04
CA GLY A 64 4.47 0.93 47.08
C GLY A 64 4.35 -0.54 46.68
N ALA A 65 5.47 -1.23 46.39
CA ALA A 65 5.70 -2.70 46.42
C ALA A 65 4.65 -3.70 45.83
N LYS A 66 3.51 -3.27 45.29
CA LYS A 66 2.44 -4.14 44.76
C LYS A 66 2.14 -3.74 43.33
N LEU A 67 2.53 -4.60 42.40
CA LEU A 67 2.13 -4.52 41.00
C LEU A 67 0.59 -4.44 40.95
N LEU A 68 0.04 -3.42 40.29
CA LEU A 68 -1.41 -3.21 40.17
C LEU A 68 -2.04 -4.04 39.05
N HIS A 69 -1.21 -4.57 38.15
CA HIS A 69 -1.61 -5.40 37.00
C HIS A 69 -2.05 -6.82 37.39
N PRO A 70 -1.35 -7.57 38.27
CA PRO A 70 -1.74 -8.94 38.62
C PRO A 70 -3.16 -9.08 39.22
N PRO A 71 -3.63 -8.20 40.13
CA PRO A 71 -5.00 -8.30 40.63
C PRO A 71 -6.05 -8.07 39.55
N LEU A 72 -5.83 -7.11 38.64
CA LEU A 72 -6.73 -6.85 37.52
C LEU A 72 -6.72 -8.02 36.52
N LEU A 73 -5.55 -8.57 36.24
CA LEU A 73 -5.37 -9.75 35.39
C LEU A 73 -6.12 -10.96 35.96
N ALA A 74 -5.99 -11.20 37.26
CA ALA A 74 -6.72 -12.26 37.96
C ALA A 74 -8.23 -12.07 37.85
N ILE A 75 -8.74 -10.83 37.99
CA ILE A 75 -10.17 -10.54 37.81
C ILE A 75 -10.60 -10.79 36.36
N ILE A 76 -9.81 -10.38 35.36
CA ILE A 76 -10.11 -10.65 33.95
C ILE A 76 -10.19 -12.16 33.69
N GLN A 77 -9.27 -12.94 34.29
CA GLN A 77 -9.14 -14.37 34.04
C GLN A 77 -10.14 -15.25 34.83
N SER A 78 -10.53 -14.84 36.03
CA SER A 78 -11.26 -15.72 36.98
C SER A 78 -12.66 -15.22 37.36
N ALA A 79 -12.98 -13.94 37.15
CA ALA A 79 -14.28 -13.42 37.59
C ALA A 79 -15.42 -14.04 36.78
N ARG A 80 -16.44 -14.58 37.46
CA ARG A 80 -17.64 -15.15 36.81
C ARG A 80 -18.49 -14.10 36.11
N SER A 81 -18.50 -12.87 36.64
CA SER A 81 -19.31 -11.76 36.11
C SER A 81 -18.66 -11.12 34.88
N ARG A 82 -19.36 -11.16 33.74
CA ARG A 82 -18.96 -10.44 32.51
C ARG A 82 -18.76 -8.94 32.76
N ARG A 83 -19.58 -8.34 33.63
CA ARG A 83 -19.45 -6.92 34.01
C ARG A 83 -18.14 -6.66 34.75
N CYS A 84 -17.75 -7.52 35.70
CA CYS A 84 -16.48 -7.38 36.43
C CYS A 84 -15.27 -7.53 35.51
N ARG A 85 -15.28 -8.53 34.61
CA ARG A 85 -14.24 -8.69 33.59
C ARG A 85 -14.13 -7.44 32.71
N ARG A 86 -15.25 -6.91 32.20
CA ARG A 86 -15.28 -5.68 31.40
C ARG A 86 -14.62 -4.49 32.11
N TRP A 87 -14.95 -4.26 33.38
CA TRP A 87 -14.38 -3.15 34.13
C TRP A 87 -12.90 -3.35 34.44
N ALA A 88 -12.48 -4.57 34.76
CA ALA A 88 -11.07 -4.89 34.96
C ALA A 88 -10.25 -4.68 33.68
N THR A 89 -10.77 -5.07 32.51
CA THR A 89 -10.14 -4.82 31.20
C THR A 89 -9.97 -3.32 30.94
N ILE A 90 -11.01 -2.51 31.20
CA ILE A 90 -10.93 -1.05 31.05
C ILE A 90 -9.91 -0.45 32.03
N ALA A 91 -9.91 -0.86 33.30
CA ALA A 91 -8.95 -0.37 34.28
C ALA A 91 -7.52 -0.75 33.91
N PHE A 92 -7.31 -1.97 33.43
CA PHE A 92 -6.01 -2.48 32.99
C PHE A 92 -5.46 -1.66 31.82
N SER A 93 -6.28 -1.36 30.81
CA SER A 93 -5.84 -0.52 29.67
C SER A 93 -5.47 0.90 30.12
N LYS A 94 -6.18 1.48 31.09
CA LYS A 94 -5.83 2.81 31.64
C LYS A 94 -4.52 2.80 32.42
N LEU A 95 -4.16 1.70 33.10
CA LEU A 95 -2.85 1.56 33.73
C LEU A 95 -1.73 1.47 32.69
N LEU A 96 -1.94 0.74 31.58
CA LEU A 96 -0.98 0.68 30.47
C LEU A 96 -0.77 2.06 29.85
N GLN A 97 -1.84 2.78 29.52
CA GLN A 97 -1.77 4.15 28.99
C GLN A 97 -1.11 5.16 29.95
N ALA A 98 -1.15 4.87 31.26
CA ALA A 98 -0.49 5.67 32.26
C ALA A 98 1.01 5.35 32.42
N GLY A 99 1.56 4.41 31.65
CA GLY A 99 2.96 4.02 31.68
C GLY A 99 3.33 3.08 32.82
N TYR A 100 2.35 2.38 33.43
CA TYR A 100 2.68 1.37 34.44
C TYR A 100 3.32 0.14 33.79
N PRO A 101 4.50 -0.29 34.28
CA PRO A 101 5.23 -1.38 33.65
C PRO A 101 4.43 -2.68 33.70
N PHE A 102 4.11 -3.21 32.52
CA PHE A 102 3.60 -4.55 32.32
C PHE A 102 4.38 -5.18 31.17
N CYS A 103 4.82 -6.43 31.32
CA CYS A 103 5.63 -7.10 30.32
C CYS A 103 4.92 -8.37 29.88
N PHE A 104 4.53 -8.42 28.61
CA PHE A 104 4.00 -9.62 27.96
C PHE A 104 5.12 -10.62 27.58
N ARG A 105 6.41 -10.30 27.81
CA ARG A 105 7.53 -11.11 27.28
C ARG A 105 7.69 -12.44 28.01
N SER A 106 7.62 -13.53 27.23
CA SER A 106 8.16 -14.90 27.36
C SER A 106 8.05 -15.71 28.66
N ALA A 107 7.76 -15.14 29.83
CA ALA A 107 7.78 -15.89 31.09
C ALA A 107 6.46 -16.60 31.42
N GLN A 108 5.34 -16.27 30.76
CA GLN A 108 3.99 -16.77 31.12
C GLN A 108 3.03 -16.88 29.91
N PRO A 109 3.31 -17.75 28.92
CA PRO A 109 2.45 -17.91 27.73
C PRO A 109 1.00 -18.31 28.07
N ASP A 110 0.79 -19.13 29.10
CA ASP A 110 -0.55 -19.55 29.54
C ASP A 110 -1.38 -18.39 30.08
N VAL A 111 -0.74 -17.42 30.74
CA VAL A 111 -1.39 -16.23 31.30
C VAL A 111 -1.89 -15.32 30.18
N VAL A 112 -1.09 -15.12 29.14
CA VAL A 112 -1.49 -14.33 27.97
C VAL A 112 -2.59 -15.04 27.19
N LYS A 113 -2.50 -16.36 27.00
CA LYS A 113 -3.57 -17.15 26.37
C LYS A 113 -4.89 -17.02 27.13
N GLN A 114 -4.89 -17.21 28.44
CA GLN A 114 -6.09 -17.05 29.27
C GLN A 114 -6.63 -15.62 29.24
N LEU A 115 -5.76 -14.61 29.16
CA LEU A 115 -6.17 -13.22 28.99
C LEU A 115 -6.89 -13.02 27.64
N LEU A 116 -6.33 -13.54 26.54
CA LEU A 116 -6.95 -13.48 25.21
C LEU A 116 -8.30 -14.21 25.18
N ASP A 117 -8.37 -15.43 25.73
CA ASP A 117 -9.61 -16.20 25.86
C ASP A 117 -10.70 -15.38 26.57
N ASN A 118 -10.36 -14.77 27.71
CA ASN A 118 -11.32 -14.00 28.50
C ASN A 118 -11.71 -12.66 27.87
N MET A 119 -10.79 -11.99 27.17
CA MET A 119 -11.11 -10.75 26.44
C MET A 119 -11.98 -11.02 25.21
N ALA A 120 -11.80 -12.15 24.52
CA ALA A 120 -12.62 -12.53 23.37
C ALA A 120 -14.11 -12.66 23.78
N LEU A 121 -14.39 -13.18 24.98
CA LEU A 121 -15.73 -13.26 25.56
C LEU A 121 -16.37 -11.89 25.89
N LEU A 122 -15.59 -10.81 25.86
CA LEU A 122 -16.07 -9.46 26.14
C LEU A 122 -16.50 -8.71 24.88
N LEU A 123 -16.02 -9.11 23.70
CA LEU A 123 -16.36 -8.46 22.44
C LEU A 123 -17.88 -8.47 22.23
N PRO A 124 -18.49 -7.34 21.85
CA PRO A 124 -19.89 -7.32 21.44
C PRO A 124 -20.01 -7.94 20.04
N THR A 125 -20.94 -8.87 19.88
CA THR A 125 -21.16 -9.62 18.63
C THR A 125 -21.90 -8.81 17.57
N ASP A 126 -22.77 -7.87 17.97
CA ASP A 126 -23.75 -7.25 17.05
C ASP A 126 -23.75 -5.70 17.09
N ALA A 127 -22.75 -5.07 17.69
CA ALA A 127 -22.73 -3.61 17.87
C ALA A 127 -21.95 -2.90 16.77
N SER A 128 -22.58 -2.14 15.88
CA SER A 128 -21.85 -1.35 14.87
C SER A 128 -20.98 -0.24 15.48
N ALA A 129 -21.35 0.28 16.66
CA ALA A 129 -20.62 1.36 17.32
C ALA A 129 -19.45 0.85 18.21
N PRO A 130 -18.35 1.62 18.28
CA PRO A 130 -17.27 1.35 19.22
C PRO A 130 -17.73 1.52 20.67
N SER A 131 -17.20 0.68 21.56
CA SER A 131 -17.45 0.75 23.00
C SER A 131 -16.15 0.95 23.77
N ALA A 132 -16.25 1.48 24.99
CA ALA A 132 -15.08 1.64 25.87
C ALA A 132 -14.33 0.33 26.16
N VAL A 133 -15.00 -0.84 26.01
CA VAL A 133 -14.33 -2.13 26.14
C VAL A 133 -13.60 -2.54 24.87
N ASP A 134 -14.10 -2.19 23.68
CA ASP A 134 -13.38 -2.38 22.42
C ASP A 134 -12.05 -1.61 22.45
N GLU A 135 -12.11 -0.32 22.79
CA GLU A 135 -10.91 0.52 22.91
C GLU A 135 -9.89 -0.06 23.91
N ALA A 136 -10.37 -0.49 25.08
CA ALA A 136 -9.52 -1.10 26.10
C ALA A 136 -8.86 -2.40 25.63
N ILE A 137 -9.61 -3.27 24.96
CA ILE A 137 -9.08 -4.52 24.40
C ILE A 137 -8.00 -4.20 23.37
N TYR A 138 -8.24 -3.31 22.42
CA TYR A 138 -7.26 -3.01 21.37
C TYR A 138 -5.99 -2.34 21.89
N ILE A 139 -6.07 -1.51 22.93
CA ILE A 139 -4.88 -0.99 23.62
C ILE A 139 -4.05 -2.13 24.21
N ILE A 140 -4.69 -3.07 24.90
CA ILE A 140 -4.02 -4.23 25.53
C ILE A 140 -3.40 -5.13 24.45
N LEU A 141 -4.12 -5.37 23.35
CA LEU A 141 -3.62 -6.17 22.23
C LEU A 141 -2.42 -5.52 21.54
N CYS A 142 -2.44 -4.21 21.29
CA CYS A 142 -1.30 -3.50 20.69
C CYS A 142 -0.02 -3.59 21.56
N GLU A 143 -0.17 -3.49 22.88
CA GLU A 143 0.93 -3.69 23.84
C GLU A 143 1.43 -5.14 23.82
N ALA A 144 0.52 -6.12 23.67
CA ALA A 144 0.87 -7.55 23.58
C ALA A 144 1.59 -7.90 22.26
N THR A 145 1.25 -7.23 21.15
CA THR A 145 1.86 -7.42 19.83
C THR A 145 3.08 -6.51 19.59
N THR A 146 3.68 -5.98 20.66
CA THR A 146 4.98 -5.26 20.67
C THR A 146 5.05 -4.00 19.80
N LEU A 147 3.98 -3.21 19.77
CA LEU A 147 3.92 -2.00 18.94
C LEU A 147 3.71 -0.70 19.70
N THR A 148 3.46 -0.78 21.00
CA THR A 148 3.30 0.41 21.83
C THR A 148 4.08 0.27 23.13
N VAL A 149 4.65 1.39 23.61
CA VAL A 149 5.19 1.51 24.97
C VAL A 149 4.32 2.52 25.70
N GLY A 150 3.43 2.05 26.57
CA GLY A 150 2.55 2.94 27.33
C GLY A 150 1.38 3.52 26.51
N GLY A 151 0.93 2.81 25.46
CA GLY A 151 -0.24 3.16 24.65
C GLY A 151 0.02 4.07 23.44
N GLU A 152 1.28 4.43 23.18
CA GLU A 152 1.76 5.20 22.02
C GLU A 152 2.55 4.32 21.04
N ILE A 153 2.39 4.55 19.72
CA ILE A 153 3.00 3.76 18.65
C ILE A 153 4.53 3.93 18.66
N ALA A 154 5.27 2.81 18.71
CA ALA A 154 6.72 2.81 18.57
C ALA A 154 7.15 3.03 17.10
N PRO A 155 8.27 3.70 16.82
CA PRO A 155 8.77 3.88 15.46
C PRO A 155 9.02 2.54 14.75
N VAL A 156 8.68 2.44 13.45
CA VAL A 156 8.81 1.22 12.63
C VAL A 156 10.20 0.58 12.68
N MET A 157 11.26 1.39 12.82
CA MET A 157 12.65 0.92 12.89
C MET A 157 12.98 0.15 14.18
N ASP A 158 12.32 0.47 15.30
CA ASP A 158 12.50 -0.25 16.58
C ASP A 158 11.76 -1.60 16.58
N MET A 159 10.74 -1.75 15.73
CA MET A 159 9.93 -2.98 15.63
C MET A 159 10.70 -4.14 14.98
N ILE A 160 11.59 -3.85 14.02
CA ILE A 160 12.36 -4.87 13.28
C ILE A 160 13.44 -5.51 14.18
N GLN A 161 13.95 -4.78 15.18
CA GLN A 161 15.02 -5.23 16.07
C GLN A 161 14.54 -6.04 17.28
N GLN A 162 13.24 -6.02 17.60
CA GLN A 162 12.68 -6.72 18.76
C GLN A 162 11.88 -7.97 18.35
N ARG A 163 12.53 -8.97 17.74
CA ARG A 163 11.91 -10.30 17.59
C ARG A 163 11.76 -10.94 18.98
N ALA A 164 10.58 -10.82 19.58
CA ALA A 164 10.20 -11.60 20.74
C ALA A 164 10.24 -13.11 20.39
N SER A 165 10.54 -13.97 21.36
CA SER A 165 10.59 -15.42 21.16
C SER A 165 9.22 -16.07 20.86
N MET A 166 8.12 -15.31 20.97
CA MET A 166 6.76 -15.75 20.70
C MET A 166 5.99 -14.59 20.05
N ASP A 167 5.47 -14.80 18.85
CA ASP A 167 4.62 -13.84 18.15
C ASP A 167 3.15 -14.07 18.53
N TYR A 168 2.61 -13.24 19.43
CA TYR A 168 1.20 -13.34 19.83
C TYR A 168 0.22 -13.11 18.67
N ARG A 169 0.67 -12.52 17.56
CA ARG A 169 -0.13 -12.38 16.36
C ARG A 169 -0.47 -13.75 15.75
N ASP A 170 0.42 -14.74 15.81
CA ASP A 170 0.11 -16.13 15.37
C ASP A 170 -0.99 -16.77 16.23
N ILE A 171 -0.97 -16.54 17.55
CA ILE A 171 -1.99 -17.07 18.46
C ILE A 171 -3.35 -16.40 18.19
N ILE A 172 -3.35 -15.09 17.95
CA ILE A 172 -4.57 -14.34 17.60
C ILE A 172 -5.10 -14.81 16.23
N ALA A 173 -4.23 -14.97 15.23
CA ALA A 173 -4.59 -15.45 13.88
C ALA A 173 -5.31 -16.80 13.93
N THR A 174 -4.79 -17.72 14.74
CA THR A 174 -5.23 -19.12 14.74
C THR A 174 -6.33 -19.43 15.74
N LYS A 175 -6.46 -18.67 16.83
CA LYS A 175 -7.38 -18.99 17.95
C LYS A 175 -8.34 -17.88 18.34
N HIS A 176 -8.08 -16.64 17.94
CA HIS A 176 -8.86 -15.48 18.37
C HIS A 176 -9.22 -14.54 17.21
N GLU A 177 -9.61 -15.09 16.06
CA GLU A 177 -10.01 -14.33 14.86
C GLU A 177 -11.13 -13.32 15.15
N ALA A 178 -11.94 -13.55 16.19
CA ALA A 178 -12.98 -12.63 16.66
C ALA A 178 -12.44 -11.20 16.93
N PHE A 179 -11.19 -11.03 17.39
CA PHE A 179 -10.60 -9.70 17.56
C PHE A 179 -10.41 -8.97 16.23
N LEU A 180 -9.95 -9.69 15.20
CA LEU A 180 -9.75 -9.17 13.85
C LEU A 180 -11.09 -8.82 13.21
N ARG A 181 -12.06 -9.75 13.26
CA ARG A 181 -13.44 -9.53 12.75
C ARG A 181 -14.11 -8.34 13.41
N ARG A 182 -13.94 -8.18 14.72
CA ARG A 182 -14.47 -7.04 15.46
C ARG A 182 -13.80 -5.73 15.01
N ALA A 183 -12.49 -5.74 14.81
CA ALA A 183 -11.77 -4.54 14.40
C ALA A 183 -12.16 -4.13 12.98
N GLU A 184 -12.32 -5.09 12.07
CA GLU A 184 -12.82 -4.86 10.70
C GLU A 184 -14.24 -4.28 10.71
N THR A 185 -15.11 -4.80 11.58
CA THR A 185 -16.48 -4.29 11.74
C THR A 185 -16.47 -2.84 12.23
N LEU A 186 -15.59 -2.50 13.17
CA LEU A 186 -15.45 -1.14 13.67
C LEU A 186 -14.85 -0.19 12.64
N LEU A 187 -13.95 -0.67 11.78
CA LEU A 187 -13.47 0.13 10.66
C LEU A 187 -14.56 0.39 9.62
N ARG A 188 -15.38 -0.62 9.30
CA ARG A 188 -16.46 -0.50 8.31
C ARG A 188 -17.63 0.38 8.75
N TYR A 189 -17.98 0.38 10.03
CA TYR A 189 -19.21 1.02 10.51
C TYR A 189 -18.99 2.06 11.61
N GLY A 190 -17.77 2.19 12.11
CA GLY A 190 -17.37 3.22 13.07
C GLY A 190 -17.09 4.55 12.37
N ARG A 191 -17.32 5.66 13.09
CA ARG A 191 -17.00 7.00 12.59
C ARG A 191 -15.52 7.37 12.72
N GLU A 192 -14.76 6.61 13.52
CA GLU A 192 -13.34 6.83 13.80
C GLU A 192 -12.63 5.47 13.75
N ALA A 193 -11.48 5.40 13.09
CA ALA A 193 -10.67 4.19 13.01
C ALA A 193 -10.10 3.79 14.39
N GLY A 194 -9.82 4.81 15.23
CA GLY A 194 -9.44 4.66 16.63
C GLY A 194 -8.34 3.62 16.88
N LYS A 195 -8.42 2.92 18.01
CA LYS A 195 -7.45 1.87 18.38
C LYS A 195 -7.64 0.56 17.60
N ALA A 196 -8.80 0.35 16.97
CA ALA A 196 -9.07 -0.83 16.15
C ALA A 196 -8.26 -0.81 14.84
N GLY A 197 -8.20 0.35 14.17
CA GLY A 197 -7.34 0.55 13.00
C GLY A 197 -5.87 0.35 13.31
N VAL A 198 -5.39 0.94 14.42
CA VAL A 198 -4.01 0.72 14.90
C VAL A 198 -3.74 -0.76 15.12
N PHE A 199 -4.63 -1.49 15.81
CA PHE A 199 -4.46 -2.92 16.03
C PHE A 199 -4.37 -3.73 14.72
N ILE A 200 -5.23 -3.45 13.74
CA ILE A 200 -5.17 -4.16 12.46
C ILE A 200 -3.87 -3.86 11.72
N SER A 201 -3.46 -2.59 11.62
CA SER A 201 -2.17 -2.24 11.01
C SER A 201 -1.01 -2.94 11.72
N CYS A 202 -1.06 -3.00 13.06
CA CYS A 202 -0.06 -3.65 13.89
C CYS A 202 0.01 -5.17 13.69
N PHE A 203 -1.14 -5.78 13.43
CA PHE A 203 -1.23 -7.21 13.20
C PHE A 203 -0.53 -7.63 11.90
N HIS A 204 -0.45 -6.72 10.94
CA HIS A 204 0.00 -7.04 9.59
C HIS A 204 1.36 -6.42 9.17
N VAL A 205 1.91 -5.48 9.94
CA VAL A 205 3.19 -4.78 9.65
C VAL A 205 4.32 -5.27 10.60
N PRO A 206 5.58 -5.46 10.12
CA PRO A 206 6.05 -5.31 8.74
C PRO A 206 5.72 -6.51 7.84
N SER A 207 5.35 -7.65 8.44
CA SER A 207 4.84 -8.82 7.74
C SER A 207 3.72 -9.47 8.55
N THR A 208 2.79 -10.13 7.86
CA THR A 208 1.78 -10.92 8.55
C THR A 208 2.40 -12.15 9.21
N PRO A 209 1.76 -12.69 10.27
CA PRO A 209 2.23 -13.93 10.90
C PRO A 209 2.19 -15.08 9.89
N ALA A 210 3.17 -15.98 9.93
CA ALA A 210 3.27 -17.06 8.94
C ALA A 210 2.05 -18.01 8.98
N SER A 211 1.40 -18.12 10.13
CA SER A 211 0.16 -18.91 10.29
C SER A 211 -1.09 -18.22 9.73
N CYS A 212 -1.00 -16.96 9.29
CA CYS A 212 -2.14 -16.18 8.83
C CYS A 212 -2.65 -16.70 7.46
N PRO A 213 -3.95 -17.05 7.35
CA PRO A 213 -4.57 -17.36 6.08
C PRO A 213 -4.55 -16.15 5.14
N VAL A 214 -4.39 -16.40 3.82
CA VAL A 214 -4.41 -15.36 2.78
C VAL A 214 -5.70 -14.55 2.85
N GLY A 215 -6.82 -15.22 3.09
CA GLY A 215 -8.13 -14.58 3.26
C GLY A 215 -8.16 -13.49 4.34
N THR A 216 -7.32 -13.55 5.37
CA THR A 216 -7.35 -12.58 6.47
C THR A 216 -6.90 -11.18 6.02
N TRP A 217 -5.74 -11.09 5.37
CA TRP A 217 -5.24 -9.81 4.89
C TRP A 217 -5.95 -9.35 3.61
N MET A 218 -6.47 -10.29 2.80
CA MET A 218 -7.32 -9.94 1.66
C MET A 218 -8.66 -9.36 2.09
N ARG A 219 -9.23 -9.88 3.20
CA ARG A 219 -10.42 -9.31 3.82
C ARG A 219 -10.17 -7.92 4.40
N PHE A 220 -8.99 -7.66 4.97
CA PHE A 220 -8.59 -6.33 5.39
C PHE A 220 -8.51 -5.35 4.21
N LEU A 221 -7.94 -5.77 3.07
CA LEU A 221 -8.01 -4.98 1.84
C LEU A 221 -9.46 -4.77 1.37
N GLY A 222 -10.34 -5.77 1.55
CA GLY A 222 -11.78 -5.61 1.33
C GLY A 222 -12.41 -4.51 2.20
N VAL A 223 -11.97 -4.35 3.46
CA VAL A 223 -12.39 -3.21 4.31
C VAL A 223 -11.89 -1.89 3.74
N ALA A 224 -10.63 -1.82 3.31
CA ALA A 224 -10.08 -0.62 2.68
C ALA A 224 -10.86 -0.20 1.42
N ILE A 225 -11.29 -1.17 0.60
CA ILE A 225 -12.17 -0.90 -0.54
C ILE A 225 -13.51 -0.29 -0.08
N ASP A 226 -14.11 -0.85 0.97
CA ASP A 226 -15.37 -0.33 1.51
C ASP A 226 -15.22 1.14 1.95
N LEU A 227 -14.10 1.49 2.60
CA LEU A 227 -13.77 2.87 2.99
C LEU A 227 -13.59 3.81 1.79
N VAL A 228 -12.95 3.33 0.71
CA VAL A 228 -12.82 4.10 -0.54
C VAL A 228 -14.19 4.35 -1.18
N ILE A 229 -15.10 3.38 -1.12
CA ILE A 229 -16.47 3.51 -1.65
C ILE A 229 -17.27 4.54 -0.86
N GLU A 230 -17.07 4.61 0.46
CA GLU A 230 -17.74 5.60 1.33
C GLU A 230 -17.26 7.03 1.10
N GLY A 231 -16.03 7.20 0.62
CA GLY A 231 -15.44 8.49 0.27
C GLY A 231 -14.43 9.01 1.30
N PRO A 232 -13.98 10.26 1.14
CA PRO A 232 -12.82 10.77 1.85
C PRO A 232 -13.16 11.10 3.30
N ALA A 233 -12.48 10.43 4.23
CA ALA A 233 -12.31 10.85 5.60
C ALA A 233 -10.81 10.82 5.92
N GLU A 234 -10.32 11.79 6.70
CA GLU A 234 -8.88 11.97 6.99
C GLU A 234 -8.23 10.69 7.55
N GLU A 235 -8.98 9.90 8.32
CA GLU A 235 -8.53 8.65 8.93
C GLU A 235 -8.53 7.44 7.97
N HIS A 236 -9.26 7.50 6.85
CA HIS A 236 -9.36 6.37 5.90
C HIS A 236 -8.05 6.16 5.14
N GLY A 237 -7.31 7.24 4.83
CA GLY A 237 -6.10 7.16 4.00
C GLY A 237 -5.03 6.24 4.59
N VAL A 238 -4.79 6.31 5.90
CA VAL A 238 -3.79 5.48 6.60
C VAL A 238 -4.18 4.00 6.57
N VAL A 239 -5.47 3.70 6.74
CA VAL A 239 -5.99 2.33 6.73
C VAL A 239 -5.90 1.75 5.32
N VAL A 240 -6.29 2.52 4.30
CA VAL A 240 -6.27 2.08 2.90
C VAL A 240 -4.86 1.77 2.44
N ASP A 241 -3.91 2.69 2.65
CA ASP A 241 -2.52 2.47 2.25
C ASP A 241 -1.86 1.34 3.08
N GLY A 242 -2.16 1.25 4.37
CA GLY A 242 -1.70 0.16 5.23
C GLY A 242 -2.18 -1.21 4.74
N ALA A 243 -3.46 -1.35 4.41
CA ALA A 243 -4.04 -2.60 3.91
C ALA A 243 -3.43 -3.02 2.56
N ARG A 244 -3.24 -2.06 1.65
CA ARG A 244 -2.63 -2.28 0.34
C ARG A 244 -1.19 -2.79 0.47
N LYS A 245 -0.34 -2.09 1.23
CA LYS A 245 1.06 -2.50 1.46
C LYS A 245 1.16 -3.89 2.08
N VAL A 246 0.27 -4.19 3.02
CA VAL A 246 0.20 -5.51 3.63
C VAL A 246 -0.12 -6.57 2.57
N ALA A 247 -1.13 -6.36 1.72
CA ALA A 247 -1.47 -7.32 0.69
C ALA A 247 -0.28 -7.54 -0.27
N GLU A 248 0.34 -6.47 -0.76
CA GLU A 248 1.48 -6.52 -1.68
C GLU A 248 2.65 -7.35 -1.11
N ILE A 249 3.10 -7.02 0.11
CA ILE A 249 4.23 -7.72 0.75
C ILE A 249 3.94 -9.22 0.93
N ASN A 250 2.68 -9.59 1.23
CA ASN A 250 2.34 -10.96 1.60
C ASN A 250 1.93 -11.82 0.40
N VAL A 251 1.50 -11.23 -0.72
CA VAL A 251 1.24 -11.97 -1.97
C VAL A 251 2.51 -12.63 -2.47
N ASP A 252 3.61 -11.89 -2.60
CA ASP A 252 4.88 -12.43 -3.11
C ASP A 252 5.36 -13.61 -2.26
N VAL A 253 5.22 -13.51 -0.94
CA VAL A 253 5.57 -14.58 0.00
C VAL A 253 4.61 -15.77 -0.13
N ALA A 254 3.30 -15.54 -0.28
CA ALA A 254 2.31 -16.60 -0.46
C ALA A 254 2.57 -17.39 -1.76
N VAL A 255 2.83 -16.67 -2.86
CA VAL A 255 3.17 -17.23 -4.17
C VAL A 255 4.51 -17.97 -4.10
N ALA A 256 5.53 -17.39 -3.45
CA ALA A 256 6.80 -18.07 -3.18
C ALA A 256 6.60 -19.46 -2.54
N ASN A 257 5.65 -19.55 -1.61
CA ASN A 257 5.29 -20.75 -0.85
C ASN A 257 4.24 -21.66 -1.54
N GLY A 258 3.85 -21.38 -2.79
CA GLY A 258 2.90 -22.21 -3.56
C GLY A 258 1.45 -22.15 -3.06
N ARG A 259 1.04 -21.04 -2.45
CA ARG A 259 -0.32 -20.81 -1.93
C ARG A 259 -1.23 -20.14 -2.95
N ASP A 260 -0.98 -20.31 -4.26
CA ASP A 260 -1.71 -19.66 -5.35
C ASP A 260 -3.22 -19.92 -5.30
N ALA A 261 -3.64 -21.16 -5.02
CA ALA A 261 -5.06 -21.51 -4.93
C ALA A 261 -5.78 -20.76 -3.79
N GLU A 262 -5.11 -20.58 -2.66
CA GLU A 262 -5.64 -19.82 -1.51
C GLU A 262 -5.70 -18.33 -1.81
N LEU A 263 -4.68 -17.81 -2.51
CA LEU A 263 -4.64 -16.43 -3.00
C LEU A 263 -5.83 -16.13 -3.91
N PHE A 264 -6.03 -16.95 -4.94
CA PHE A 264 -7.11 -16.76 -5.90
C PHE A 264 -8.49 -16.86 -5.25
N ALA A 265 -8.71 -17.84 -4.36
CA ALA A 265 -9.97 -17.94 -3.62
C ALA A 265 -10.23 -16.70 -2.75
N ALA A 266 -9.20 -16.15 -2.10
CA ALA A 266 -9.34 -14.95 -1.29
C ALA A 266 -9.66 -13.69 -2.12
N ILE A 267 -9.11 -13.56 -3.32
CA ILE A 267 -9.43 -12.46 -4.25
C ILE A 267 -10.90 -12.55 -4.67
N GLU A 268 -11.35 -13.74 -5.10
CA GLU A 268 -12.73 -14.01 -5.50
C GLU A 268 -13.73 -13.74 -4.36
N GLU A 269 -13.42 -14.19 -3.15
CA GLU A 269 -14.31 -14.06 -2.00
C GLU A 269 -14.38 -12.61 -1.47
N HIS A 270 -13.24 -11.92 -1.41
CA HIS A 270 -13.13 -10.67 -0.66
C HIS A 270 -13.00 -9.41 -1.51
N LEU A 271 -12.49 -9.48 -2.73
CA LEU A 271 -12.26 -8.29 -3.55
C LEU A 271 -13.27 -8.17 -4.69
N VAL A 272 -13.44 -9.23 -5.48
CA VAL A 272 -14.30 -9.25 -6.69
C VAL A 272 -15.72 -8.73 -6.43
N PRO A 273 -16.42 -9.06 -5.33
CA PRO A 273 -17.80 -8.58 -5.10
C PRO A 273 -17.94 -7.06 -5.03
N ARG A 274 -16.85 -6.31 -4.85
CA ARG A 274 -16.85 -4.85 -4.70
C ARG A 274 -16.60 -4.10 -6.02
N VAL A 275 -16.17 -4.78 -7.08
CA VAL A 275 -15.73 -4.13 -8.32
C VAL A 275 -16.81 -3.28 -8.97
N GLY A 276 -18.08 -3.72 -8.94
CA GLY A 276 -19.21 -2.95 -9.48
C GLY A 276 -19.40 -1.60 -8.78
N ARG A 277 -19.31 -1.58 -7.44
CA ARG A 277 -19.41 -0.35 -6.64
C ARG A 277 -18.20 0.55 -6.83
N LEU A 278 -17.00 0.00 -6.95
CA LEU A 278 -15.79 0.76 -7.28
C LEU A 278 -15.92 1.45 -8.64
N VAL A 279 -16.42 0.75 -9.66
CA VAL A 279 -16.66 1.33 -10.99
C VAL A 279 -17.70 2.44 -10.95
N GLU A 280 -18.79 2.25 -10.20
CA GLU A 280 -19.80 3.28 -9.99
C GLU A 280 -19.18 4.54 -9.34
N VAL A 281 -18.45 4.39 -8.24
CA VAL A 281 -17.78 5.51 -7.54
C VAL A 281 -16.77 6.21 -8.44
N MET A 282 -15.92 5.46 -9.13
CA MET A 282 -14.91 5.99 -10.05
C MET A 282 -15.53 6.83 -11.18
N THR A 283 -16.70 6.44 -11.67
CA THR A 283 -17.32 7.10 -12.83
C THR A 283 -18.29 8.21 -12.45
N THR A 284 -18.90 8.14 -11.27
CA THR A 284 -19.97 9.07 -10.85
C THR A 284 -19.55 10.11 -9.81
N SER A 285 -18.50 9.85 -9.03
CA SER A 285 -18.02 10.81 -8.01
C SER A 285 -17.66 12.16 -8.64
N GLN A 286 -17.75 13.23 -7.87
CA GLN A 286 -17.23 14.55 -8.27
C GLN A 286 -15.82 14.80 -7.73
N ASP A 287 -15.40 14.03 -6.71
CA ASP A 287 -14.08 14.15 -6.11
C ASP A 287 -13.06 13.30 -6.88
N VAL A 288 -11.99 13.94 -7.36
CA VAL A 288 -10.92 13.30 -8.14
C VAL A 288 -10.13 12.32 -7.29
N ASP A 289 -9.92 12.61 -6.01
CA ASP A 289 -9.12 11.75 -5.14
C ASP A 289 -9.87 10.45 -4.84
N THR A 290 -11.18 10.54 -4.57
CA THR A 290 -12.06 9.36 -4.50
C THR A 290 -12.04 8.54 -5.79
N LYS A 291 -12.06 9.19 -6.98
CA LYS A 291 -11.95 8.46 -8.25
C LYS A 291 -10.63 7.74 -8.39
N ARG A 292 -9.53 8.40 -8.02
CA ARG A 292 -8.18 7.81 -8.05
C ARG A 292 -8.06 6.66 -7.07
N GLY A 293 -8.65 6.78 -5.88
CA GLY A 293 -8.75 5.69 -4.92
C GLY A 293 -9.53 4.50 -5.45
N ALA A 294 -10.68 4.73 -6.07
CA ALA A 294 -11.46 3.66 -6.67
C ALA A 294 -10.71 2.98 -7.83
N MET A 295 -10.06 3.76 -8.70
CA MET A 295 -9.21 3.24 -9.79
C MET A 295 -8.03 2.43 -9.25
N ASN A 296 -7.35 2.91 -8.20
CA ASN A 296 -6.25 2.21 -7.55
C ASN A 296 -6.72 0.87 -6.99
N MET A 297 -7.83 0.85 -6.23
CA MET A 297 -8.35 -0.39 -5.65
C MET A 297 -8.73 -1.42 -6.72
N ILE A 298 -9.28 -1.00 -7.86
CA ILE A 298 -9.51 -1.92 -8.99
C ILE A 298 -8.17 -2.42 -9.53
N GLY A 299 -7.22 -1.53 -9.80
CA GLY A 299 -5.87 -1.90 -10.27
C GLY A 299 -5.15 -2.87 -9.33
N CYS A 300 -5.29 -2.68 -8.03
CA CYS A 300 -4.71 -3.53 -7.00
C CYS A 300 -5.24 -4.98 -7.08
N MET A 301 -6.54 -5.18 -7.39
CA MET A 301 -7.06 -6.54 -7.62
C MET A 301 -6.31 -7.26 -8.75
N PHE A 302 -6.00 -6.54 -9.83
CA PHE A 302 -5.22 -7.08 -10.94
C PHE A 302 -3.76 -7.27 -10.52
N SER A 303 -3.14 -6.30 -9.85
CA SER A 303 -1.74 -6.39 -9.43
C SER A 303 -1.50 -7.53 -8.44
N LEU A 304 -2.46 -7.90 -7.59
CA LEU A 304 -2.34 -9.02 -6.66
C LEU A 304 -2.50 -10.40 -7.32
N ALA A 305 -3.14 -10.49 -8.49
CA ALA A 305 -3.33 -11.76 -9.20
C ALA A 305 -2.15 -12.12 -10.12
N HIS A 306 -1.39 -11.12 -10.58
CA HIS A 306 -0.31 -11.29 -11.57
C HIS A 306 1.00 -11.93 -11.03
N PRO A 307 1.41 -11.78 -9.75
CA PRO A 307 2.66 -12.37 -9.24
C PRO A 307 2.74 -13.89 -9.45
N SER A 308 1.61 -14.60 -9.30
CA SER A 308 1.52 -16.04 -9.63
C SER A 308 1.85 -16.33 -11.08
N TYR A 309 1.32 -15.52 -12.00
CA TYR A 309 1.60 -15.64 -13.44
C TYR A 309 3.07 -15.32 -13.75
N GLU A 310 3.63 -14.25 -13.20
CA GLU A 310 5.02 -13.87 -13.43
C GLU A 310 5.99 -14.96 -12.96
N LYS A 311 5.76 -15.54 -11.79
CA LYS A 311 6.59 -16.62 -11.24
C LYS A 311 6.44 -17.92 -12.03
N HIS A 312 5.26 -18.21 -12.56
CA HIS A 312 4.91 -19.48 -13.19
C HIS A 312 4.55 -19.32 -14.68
N TYR A 313 5.17 -18.37 -15.39
CA TYR A 313 4.78 -17.92 -16.74
C TYR A 313 4.53 -19.06 -17.75
N ALA A 314 5.30 -20.15 -17.70
CA ALA A 314 5.14 -21.30 -18.59
C ALA A 314 3.93 -22.21 -18.28
N ASN A 315 3.23 -21.99 -17.17
CA ASN A 315 2.14 -22.84 -16.70
C ASN A 315 0.77 -22.30 -17.15
N SER A 316 0.18 -22.94 -18.16
CA SER A 316 -1.13 -22.58 -18.70
C SER A 316 -2.28 -22.72 -17.68
N ALA A 317 -2.15 -23.58 -16.68
CA ALA A 317 -3.17 -23.72 -15.63
C ALA A 317 -3.23 -22.48 -14.72
N ILE A 318 -2.06 -21.88 -14.42
CA ILE A 318 -2.00 -20.63 -13.66
C ILE A 318 -2.55 -19.47 -14.49
N GLN A 319 -2.23 -19.42 -15.78
CA GLN A 319 -2.79 -18.42 -16.70
C GLN A 319 -4.32 -18.47 -16.73
N ALA A 320 -4.88 -19.68 -16.91
CA ALA A 320 -6.32 -19.89 -16.92
C ALA A 320 -6.96 -19.49 -15.58
N ARG A 321 -6.30 -19.75 -14.45
CA ARG A 321 -6.82 -19.37 -13.14
C ARG A 321 -6.80 -17.86 -12.90
N VAL A 322 -5.76 -17.15 -13.37
CA VAL A 322 -5.71 -15.68 -13.33
C VAL A 322 -6.84 -15.08 -14.17
N ASP A 323 -7.08 -15.60 -15.37
CA ASP A 323 -8.21 -15.16 -16.22
C ASP A 323 -9.56 -15.44 -15.55
N GLU A 324 -9.74 -16.61 -14.95
CA GLU A 324 -10.97 -16.98 -14.26
C GLU A 324 -11.30 -16.02 -13.10
N VAL A 325 -10.34 -15.76 -12.21
CA VAL A 325 -10.51 -14.86 -11.05
C VAL A 325 -10.82 -13.43 -11.49
N LEU A 326 -10.18 -12.96 -12.56
CA LEU A 326 -10.34 -11.59 -13.07
C LEU A 326 -11.47 -11.45 -14.11
N SER A 327 -12.16 -12.54 -14.46
CA SER A 327 -13.22 -12.54 -15.48
C SER A 327 -14.36 -11.58 -15.14
N GLU A 328 -14.82 -11.58 -13.88
CA GLU A 328 -15.89 -10.69 -13.42
C GLU A 328 -15.45 -9.22 -13.36
N PRO A 329 -14.29 -8.86 -12.78
CA PRO A 329 -13.73 -7.51 -12.89
C PRO A 329 -13.63 -7.01 -14.34
N VAL A 330 -13.13 -7.83 -15.26
CA VAL A 330 -13.03 -7.50 -16.69
C VAL A 330 -14.42 -7.27 -17.29
N ARG A 331 -15.38 -8.18 -17.02
CA ARG A 331 -16.77 -8.06 -17.50
C ARG A 331 -17.42 -6.76 -17.03
N VAL A 332 -17.25 -6.39 -15.77
CA VAL A 332 -17.83 -5.15 -15.20
C VAL A 332 -17.21 -3.90 -15.83
N LEU A 333 -15.88 -3.90 -16.02
CA LEU A 333 -15.19 -2.78 -16.66
C LEU A 333 -15.60 -2.57 -18.12
N LEU A 334 -15.76 -3.67 -18.87
CA LEU A 334 -16.17 -3.62 -20.28
C LEU A 334 -17.65 -3.30 -20.47
N ALA A 335 -18.51 -3.78 -19.56
CA ALA A 335 -19.94 -3.52 -19.63
C ALA A 335 -20.31 -2.06 -19.28
N HIS A 336 -19.50 -1.38 -18.47
CA HIS A 336 -19.80 -0.02 -18.06
C HIS A 336 -19.31 1.00 -19.11
N PRO A 337 -20.18 1.89 -19.64
CA PRO A 337 -19.92 2.68 -20.85
C PRO A 337 -18.74 3.66 -20.73
N CYS A 338 -18.42 4.10 -19.51
CA CYS A 338 -17.40 5.12 -19.26
C CYS A 338 -16.24 4.64 -18.39
N ALA A 339 -16.22 3.37 -17.95
CA ALA A 339 -15.27 2.93 -16.91
C ALA A 339 -13.82 3.01 -17.40
N LEU A 340 -13.50 2.28 -18.47
CA LEU A 340 -12.16 2.28 -19.07
C LEU A 340 -11.72 3.68 -19.52
N LYS A 341 -12.63 4.46 -20.10
CA LYS A 341 -12.35 5.85 -20.53
C LYS A 341 -11.97 6.75 -19.35
N THR A 342 -12.66 6.59 -18.21
CA THR A 342 -12.37 7.35 -17.00
C THR A 342 -11.01 6.98 -16.43
N MET A 343 -10.69 5.68 -16.38
CA MET A 343 -9.37 5.18 -15.94
C MET A 343 -8.24 5.74 -16.81
N ALA A 344 -8.36 5.64 -18.13
CA ALA A 344 -7.36 6.16 -19.05
C ALA A 344 -7.15 7.67 -18.87
N SER A 345 -8.22 8.44 -18.64
CA SER A 345 -8.13 9.88 -18.38
C SER A 345 -7.41 10.21 -17.06
N LEU A 346 -7.67 9.44 -15.99
CA LEU A 346 -7.02 9.63 -14.69
C LEU A 346 -5.53 9.26 -14.74
N LEU A 347 -5.20 8.15 -15.43
CA LEU A 347 -3.82 7.72 -15.70
C LEU A 347 -3.04 8.76 -16.50
N LYS A 348 -3.64 9.30 -17.57
CA LYS A 348 -3.00 10.32 -18.42
C LYS A 348 -2.54 11.55 -17.64
N THR A 349 -3.27 11.90 -16.58
CA THR A 349 -2.98 13.07 -15.73
C THR A 349 -2.23 12.70 -14.44
N ALA A 350 -1.95 11.42 -14.22
CA ALA A 350 -1.39 10.95 -12.96
C ALA A 350 0.01 11.49 -12.68
N GLY A 351 0.88 11.60 -13.69
CA GLY A 351 2.23 12.17 -13.52
C GLY A 351 2.20 13.61 -12.96
N ALA A 352 1.21 14.42 -13.32
CA ALA A 352 1.06 15.77 -12.78
C ALA A 352 0.44 15.81 -11.37
N ALA A 353 -0.23 14.74 -10.96
CA ALA A 353 -0.95 14.65 -9.69
C ALA A 353 -0.14 13.99 -8.56
N VAL A 354 1.04 13.45 -8.85
CA VAL A 354 1.90 12.79 -7.85
C VAL A 354 3.15 13.61 -7.57
N ASP A 355 3.55 13.62 -6.31
CA ASP A 355 4.93 13.91 -5.95
C ASP A 355 5.77 12.68 -6.32
N VAL A 356 6.78 12.87 -7.17
CA VAL A 356 7.63 11.78 -7.64
C VAL A 356 8.59 11.30 -6.55
N ASP A 357 8.83 12.10 -5.52
CA ASP A 357 9.61 11.68 -4.37
C ASP A 357 8.78 10.81 -3.40
N ASP A 358 7.45 10.78 -3.57
CA ASP A 358 6.55 9.87 -2.86
C ASP A 358 6.27 8.60 -3.67
N GLU A 359 7.09 7.58 -3.45
CA GLU A 359 6.93 6.26 -4.09
C GLU A 359 5.53 5.65 -3.88
N GLN A 360 4.87 5.96 -2.77
CA GLN A 360 3.55 5.41 -2.45
C GLN A 360 2.49 6.08 -3.31
N ALA A 361 2.56 7.40 -3.46
CA ALA A 361 1.69 8.13 -4.38
C ALA A 361 1.85 7.63 -5.83
N VAL A 362 3.08 7.34 -6.26
CA VAL A 362 3.36 6.77 -7.58
C VAL A 362 2.76 5.37 -7.74
N THR A 363 2.94 4.51 -6.75
CA THR A 363 2.40 3.14 -6.81
C THR A 363 0.87 3.18 -6.90
N PHE A 364 0.28 4.00 -6.03
CA PHE A 364 -1.16 4.14 -5.91
C PHE A 364 -1.80 4.70 -7.20
N ASN A 365 -1.25 5.80 -7.72
CA ASN A 365 -1.88 6.51 -8.84
C ASN A 365 -1.50 5.97 -10.22
N ILE A 366 -0.41 5.22 -10.32
CA ILE A 366 0.20 4.86 -11.61
C ILE A 366 0.43 3.35 -11.72
N ILE A 367 1.16 2.73 -10.79
CA ILE A 367 1.59 1.33 -10.95
C ILE A 367 0.40 0.36 -10.88
N ASP A 368 -0.41 0.41 -9.82
CA ASP A 368 -1.53 -0.54 -9.69
C ASP A 368 -2.56 -0.40 -10.82
N PRO A 369 -3.04 0.81 -11.20
CA PRO A 369 -4.00 0.95 -12.30
C PRO A 369 -3.46 0.47 -13.65
N MET A 370 -2.13 0.44 -13.84
CA MET A 370 -1.50 -0.03 -15.07
C MET A 370 -1.59 -1.54 -15.27
N PHE A 371 -1.89 -2.34 -14.23
CA PHE A 371 -2.14 -3.78 -14.40
C PHE A 371 -3.42 -4.07 -15.20
N ILE A 372 -4.38 -3.13 -15.24
CA ILE A 372 -5.62 -3.28 -16.01
C ILE A 372 -5.32 -3.33 -17.53
N PRO A 373 -4.70 -2.31 -18.15
CA PRO A 373 -4.39 -2.38 -19.57
C PRO A 373 -3.38 -3.48 -19.91
N VAL A 374 -2.45 -3.81 -19.01
CA VAL A 374 -1.54 -4.96 -19.20
C VAL A 374 -2.35 -6.25 -19.35
N HIS A 375 -3.26 -6.53 -18.41
CA HIS A 375 -4.09 -7.72 -18.44
C HIS A 375 -5.02 -7.77 -19.66
N LEU A 376 -5.76 -6.68 -19.93
CA LEU A 376 -6.66 -6.60 -21.07
C LEU A 376 -5.94 -6.76 -22.41
N SER A 377 -4.64 -6.44 -22.45
CA SER A 377 -3.83 -6.55 -23.67
C SER A 377 -3.15 -7.91 -23.86
N GLU A 378 -3.17 -8.81 -22.86
CA GLU A 378 -2.43 -10.07 -22.91
C GLU A 378 -3.25 -11.21 -23.54
N PRO A 379 -2.88 -11.71 -24.74
CA PRO A 379 -3.63 -12.75 -25.42
C PRO A 379 -3.70 -14.08 -24.68
N SER A 380 -2.75 -14.34 -23.78
CA SER A 380 -2.72 -15.57 -22.98
C SER A 380 -3.84 -15.67 -21.95
N PHE A 381 -4.42 -14.55 -21.52
CA PHE A 381 -5.52 -14.59 -20.54
C PHE A 381 -6.86 -14.83 -21.23
N HIS A 382 -7.16 -14.09 -22.30
CA HIS A 382 -8.55 -13.98 -22.76
C HIS A 382 -8.82 -14.71 -24.08
N LYS A 383 -9.88 -15.52 -24.11
CA LYS A 383 -10.46 -16.03 -25.36
C LYS A 383 -10.88 -14.89 -26.31
N HIS A 384 -11.29 -13.74 -25.75
CA HIS A 384 -11.71 -12.53 -26.45
C HIS A 384 -10.65 -11.43 -26.44
N ALA A 385 -9.36 -11.78 -26.32
CA ALA A 385 -8.27 -10.82 -26.16
C ALA A 385 -8.29 -9.66 -27.16
N LYS A 386 -8.59 -9.94 -28.44
CA LYS A 386 -8.65 -8.90 -29.47
C LYS A 386 -9.72 -7.84 -29.17
N GLU A 387 -10.90 -8.24 -28.71
CA GLU A 387 -12.00 -7.32 -28.35
C GLU A 387 -11.61 -6.49 -27.12
N HIS A 388 -10.98 -7.11 -26.12
CA HIS A 388 -10.52 -6.43 -24.90
C HIS A 388 -9.42 -5.41 -25.20
N VAL A 389 -8.45 -5.76 -26.06
CA VAL A 389 -7.39 -4.85 -26.52
C VAL A 389 -8.00 -3.65 -27.25
N HIS A 390 -8.94 -3.87 -28.17
CA HIS A 390 -9.61 -2.77 -28.88
C HIS A 390 -10.37 -1.86 -27.92
N ALA A 391 -11.09 -2.41 -26.93
CA ALA A 391 -11.79 -1.61 -25.92
C ALA A 391 -10.81 -0.73 -25.12
N ALA A 392 -9.64 -1.26 -24.75
CA ALA A 392 -8.60 -0.48 -24.08
C ALA A 392 -8.02 0.63 -24.99
N ILE A 393 -7.80 0.35 -26.28
CA ILE A 393 -7.34 1.35 -27.25
C ILE A 393 -8.38 2.47 -27.42
N GLU A 394 -9.65 2.12 -27.63
CA GLU A 394 -10.75 3.07 -27.80
C GLU A 394 -11.00 3.93 -26.56
N ALA A 395 -10.81 3.36 -25.36
CA ALA A 395 -10.87 4.08 -24.10
C ALA A 395 -9.77 5.15 -23.95
N GLY A 396 -8.67 5.04 -24.70
CA GLY A 396 -7.57 5.99 -24.68
C GLY A 396 -6.39 5.58 -23.80
N PHE A 397 -6.18 4.29 -23.55
CA PHE A 397 -5.01 3.83 -22.79
C PHE A 397 -3.67 4.11 -23.51
N VAL A 398 -3.62 4.04 -24.84
CA VAL A 398 -2.40 4.36 -25.62
C VAL A 398 -1.86 5.77 -25.30
N PRO A 399 -2.64 6.86 -25.47
CA PRO A 399 -2.15 8.20 -25.13
C PRO A 399 -1.92 8.39 -23.62
N ALA A 400 -2.58 7.63 -22.74
CA ALA A 400 -2.29 7.66 -21.31
C ALA A 400 -0.89 7.09 -21.00
N ILE A 401 -0.57 5.91 -21.52
CA ILE A 401 0.73 5.25 -21.35
C ILE A 401 1.85 6.10 -21.95
N VAL A 402 1.65 6.61 -23.17
CA VAL A 402 2.60 7.52 -23.84
C VAL A 402 2.87 8.77 -22.99
N SER A 403 1.85 9.32 -22.32
CA SER A 403 2.01 10.47 -21.43
C SER A 403 2.87 10.15 -20.20
N LEU A 404 2.70 8.97 -19.61
CA LEU A 404 3.47 8.53 -18.44
C LEU A 404 4.93 8.30 -18.81
N ILE A 405 5.21 7.64 -19.94
CA ILE A 405 6.59 7.41 -20.41
C ILE A 405 7.29 8.73 -20.76
N ARG A 406 6.55 9.74 -21.23
CA ARG A 406 7.13 11.06 -21.56
C ARG A 406 7.49 11.89 -20.33
N ASP A 407 7.01 11.55 -19.15
CA ASP A 407 7.32 12.32 -17.94
C ASP A 407 8.74 11.98 -17.44
N ASP A 408 9.68 12.88 -17.71
CA ASP A 408 11.08 12.74 -17.31
C ASP A 408 11.27 12.63 -15.79
N ARG A 409 10.33 13.13 -14.99
CA ARG A 409 10.39 13.02 -13.53
C ARG A 409 10.16 11.57 -13.11
N LEU A 410 9.17 10.90 -13.74
CA LEU A 410 8.87 9.49 -13.51
C LEU A 410 10.03 8.59 -13.99
N LEU A 411 10.62 8.89 -15.14
CA LEU A 411 11.74 8.11 -15.69
C LEU A 411 13.04 8.19 -14.88
N LYS A 412 13.18 9.14 -13.96
CA LYS A 412 14.36 9.21 -13.07
C LYS A 412 14.23 8.34 -11.84
N MET A 413 13.04 7.81 -11.55
CA MET A 413 12.82 6.92 -10.42
C MET A 413 13.22 5.48 -10.77
N GLU A 414 14.15 4.89 -10.03
CA GLU A 414 14.65 3.53 -10.28
C GLU A 414 13.54 2.46 -10.27
N ARG A 415 12.56 2.62 -9.37
CA ARG A 415 11.39 1.73 -9.27
C ARG A 415 10.45 1.83 -10.48
N LEU A 416 10.47 2.95 -11.21
CA LEU A 416 9.69 3.12 -12.44
C LEU A 416 10.43 2.69 -13.70
N THR A 417 11.75 2.82 -13.75
CA THR A 417 12.54 2.42 -14.93
C THR A 417 12.61 0.91 -15.14
N LYS A 418 12.42 0.11 -14.08
CA LYS A 418 12.58 -1.35 -14.12
C LYS A 418 11.24 -2.11 -14.30
N PRO A 419 10.42 -2.37 -13.27
CA PRO A 419 9.18 -3.14 -13.43
C PRO A 419 8.05 -2.38 -14.15
N PHE A 420 7.96 -1.06 -13.98
CA PHE A 420 6.86 -0.28 -14.54
C PHE A 420 7.01 0.00 -16.04
N LEU A 421 8.23 0.36 -16.48
CA LEU A 421 8.53 0.54 -17.90
C LEU A 421 8.30 -0.74 -18.70
N MET A 422 8.56 -1.91 -18.10
CA MET A 422 8.19 -3.20 -18.67
C MET A 422 6.69 -3.29 -18.95
N GLY A 423 5.84 -3.05 -17.93
CA GLY A 423 4.39 -3.13 -18.09
C GLY A 423 3.87 -2.16 -19.16
N CYS A 424 4.37 -0.92 -19.17
CA CYS A 424 4.00 0.09 -20.16
C CYS A 424 4.39 -0.32 -21.59
N THR A 425 5.63 -0.75 -21.79
CA THR A 425 6.14 -1.13 -23.12
C THR A 425 5.52 -2.44 -23.61
N ASN A 426 5.28 -3.41 -22.73
CA ASN A 426 4.57 -4.64 -23.06
C ASN A 426 3.12 -4.34 -23.48
N GLY A 427 2.39 -3.53 -22.71
CA GLY A 427 1.03 -3.12 -23.06
C GLY A 427 0.96 -2.41 -24.41
N LEU A 428 1.87 -1.47 -24.69
CA LEU A 428 1.97 -0.80 -26.00
C LEU A 428 2.30 -1.78 -27.13
N LEU A 429 3.21 -2.73 -26.91
CA LEU A 429 3.55 -3.75 -27.89
C LEU A 429 2.31 -4.56 -28.27
N LYS A 430 1.60 -5.12 -27.27
CA LYS A 430 0.40 -5.92 -27.52
C LYS A 430 -0.69 -5.11 -28.23
N MET A 431 -0.92 -3.86 -27.81
CA MET A 431 -1.86 -2.95 -28.48
C MET A 431 -1.45 -2.68 -29.94
N SER A 432 -0.15 -2.51 -30.23
CA SER A 432 0.36 -2.31 -31.58
C SER A 432 0.20 -3.54 -32.47
N GLN A 433 0.34 -4.75 -31.92
CA GLN A 433 0.15 -6.00 -32.65
C GLN A 433 -1.33 -6.26 -32.99
N CYS A 434 -2.26 -5.72 -32.20
CA CYS A 434 -3.70 -5.90 -32.43
C CYS A 434 -4.34 -4.83 -33.31
N ASP A 435 -3.86 -3.58 -33.27
CA ASP A 435 -4.46 -2.45 -33.99
C ASP A 435 -3.45 -1.67 -34.83
N GLU A 436 -3.67 -1.65 -36.15
CA GLU A 436 -2.80 -0.93 -37.10
C GLU A 436 -2.70 0.58 -36.81
N LYS A 437 -3.71 1.20 -36.19
CA LYS A 437 -3.65 2.62 -35.82
C LYS A 437 -2.59 2.89 -34.76
N VAL A 438 -2.40 1.94 -33.84
CA VAL A 438 -1.37 2.02 -32.81
C VAL A 438 0.01 1.71 -33.40
N ALA A 439 0.10 0.67 -34.23
CA ALA A 439 1.35 0.31 -34.93
C ALA A 439 1.92 1.45 -35.79
N ARG A 440 1.06 2.31 -36.36
CA ARG A 440 1.46 3.47 -37.17
C ARG A 440 1.51 4.79 -36.39
N ASP A 441 1.27 4.77 -35.09
CA ASP A 441 1.24 6.00 -34.29
C ASP A 441 2.66 6.53 -34.10
N LYS A 442 2.93 7.69 -34.74
CA LYS A 442 4.22 8.38 -34.64
C LYS A 442 4.56 8.77 -33.21
N THR A 443 3.56 9.01 -32.35
CA THR A 443 3.79 9.39 -30.96
C THR A 443 4.33 8.22 -30.14
N VAL A 444 3.83 7.00 -30.40
CA VAL A 444 4.32 5.75 -29.80
C VAL A 444 5.75 5.48 -30.24
N ALA A 445 6.02 5.50 -31.55
CA ALA A 445 7.36 5.28 -32.09
C ALA A 445 8.37 6.36 -31.64
N SER A 446 7.95 7.63 -31.55
CA SER A 446 8.77 8.72 -31.01
C SER A 446 9.21 8.43 -29.59
N VAL A 447 8.28 8.02 -28.71
CA VAL A 447 8.59 7.75 -27.31
C VAL A 447 9.53 6.57 -27.14
N CYS A 448 9.33 5.51 -27.94
CA CYS A 448 10.26 4.39 -28.01
C CYS A 448 11.67 4.84 -28.41
N CYS A 449 11.80 5.69 -29.43
CA CYS A 449 13.10 6.25 -29.84
C CYS A 449 13.71 7.15 -28.75
N ASP A 450 12.89 7.99 -28.11
CA ASP A 450 13.34 8.90 -27.05
C ASP A 450 13.86 8.12 -25.82
N LEU A 451 13.20 7.01 -25.47
CA LEU A 451 13.67 6.08 -24.43
C LEU A 451 15.02 5.47 -24.79
N LEU A 452 15.18 4.96 -26.02
CA LEU A 452 16.47 4.40 -26.46
C LEU A 452 17.57 5.46 -26.46
N ALA A 453 17.26 6.69 -26.89
CA ALA A 453 18.21 7.79 -26.88
C ALA A 453 18.60 8.20 -25.43
N LYS A 454 17.64 8.23 -24.50
CA LYS A 454 17.92 8.46 -23.07
C LYS A 454 18.77 7.35 -22.48
N HIS A 455 18.50 6.10 -22.84
CA HIS A 455 19.30 4.96 -22.42
C HIS A 455 20.73 5.03 -22.95
N ALA A 456 20.87 5.33 -24.25
CA ALA A 456 22.15 5.56 -24.90
C ALA A 456 22.97 6.62 -24.13
N ARG A 457 22.39 7.79 -23.85
CA ARG A 457 23.05 8.86 -23.10
C ARG A 457 23.38 8.49 -21.63
N GLY A 458 22.82 7.39 -21.12
CA GLY A 458 22.93 7.00 -19.72
C GLY A 458 22.08 7.85 -18.79
N ASP A 459 21.02 8.50 -19.32
CA ASP A 459 20.02 9.23 -18.53
C ASP A 459 19.12 8.26 -17.76
N ILE A 460 18.88 7.07 -18.34
CA ILE A 460 18.08 5.99 -17.76
C ILE A 460 18.73 4.64 -18.06
N ASP A 461 18.50 3.66 -17.19
CA ASP A 461 18.87 2.27 -17.46
C ASP A 461 17.62 1.45 -17.81
N ILE A 462 17.55 0.96 -19.05
CA ILE A 462 16.45 0.13 -19.55
C ILE A 462 16.81 -1.36 -19.44
N LEU A 463 18.06 -1.71 -19.13
CA LEU A 463 18.52 -3.09 -19.00
C LEU A 463 18.20 -3.59 -17.58
N MET A 464 17.40 -4.65 -17.48
CA MET A 464 17.25 -5.40 -16.22
C MET A 464 18.42 -6.40 -16.11
N THR A 465 19.10 -6.37 -14.96
CA THR A 465 20.36 -7.04 -14.60
C THR A 465 20.61 -8.49 -15.09
N SER A 466 21.86 -8.69 -15.56
CA SER A 466 22.81 -9.83 -15.52
C SER A 466 22.42 -11.28 -15.85
N ASP A 467 21.16 -11.68 -15.88
CA ASP A 467 20.79 -13.06 -16.26
C ASP A 467 20.36 -13.15 -17.72
N ASP A 468 21.25 -13.66 -18.57
CA ASP A 468 21.05 -13.84 -20.03
C ASP A 468 19.79 -14.65 -20.40
N THR A 469 19.20 -15.38 -19.46
CA THR A 469 17.98 -16.18 -19.68
C THR A 469 16.67 -15.38 -19.60
N LYS A 470 16.68 -14.15 -19.09
CA LYS A 470 15.49 -13.27 -19.03
C LYS A 470 15.45 -12.19 -20.10
N VAL A 471 16.41 -12.18 -21.04
CA VAL A 471 16.51 -11.18 -22.12
C VAL A 471 15.21 -11.05 -22.91
N LEU A 472 14.47 -12.14 -23.13
CA LEU A 472 13.18 -12.18 -23.83
C LEU A 472 12.07 -11.34 -23.16
N GLN A 473 12.16 -11.10 -21.86
CA GLN A 473 11.27 -10.21 -21.12
C GLN A 473 12.07 -8.99 -20.66
N SER A 474 12.51 -8.17 -21.62
CA SER A 474 13.17 -6.88 -21.36
C SER A 474 12.33 -5.73 -21.97
N PRO A 475 12.26 -4.54 -21.33
CA PRO A 475 11.58 -3.40 -21.93
C PRO A 475 12.22 -3.00 -23.26
N LEU A 476 13.53 -3.23 -23.40
CA LEU A 476 14.28 -3.06 -24.65
C LEU A 476 13.69 -3.89 -25.79
N ASN A 477 13.43 -5.18 -25.59
CA ASN A 477 12.85 -6.02 -26.64
C ASN A 477 11.44 -5.56 -27.04
N ASN A 478 10.64 -5.11 -26.08
CA ASN A 478 9.32 -4.56 -26.38
C ASN A 478 9.43 -3.30 -27.24
N ILE A 479 10.35 -2.39 -26.89
CA ILE A 479 10.64 -1.16 -27.64
C ILE A 479 11.10 -1.49 -29.06
N MET A 480 12.06 -2.42 -29.22
CA MET A 480 12.57 -2.85 -30.51
C MET A 480 11.47 -3.47 -31.39
N SER A 481 10.59 -4.27 -30.79
CA SER A 481 9.47 -4.91 -31.49
C SER A 481 8.43 -3.88 -31.95
N ILE A 482 8.09 -2.91 -31.11
CA ILE A 482 7.19 -1.79 -31.48
C ILE A 482 7.76 -1.01 -32.68
N ILE A 483 9.06 -0.67 -32.62
CA ILE A 483 9.71 0.06 -33.70
C ILE A 483 9.75 -0.77 -34.99
N SER A 484 10.00 -2.08 -34.88
CA SER A 484 10.00 -2.99 -36.03
C SER A 484 8.64 -3.05 -36.72
N GLU A 485 7.54 -3.13 -35.95
CA GLU A 485 6.18 -3.06 -36.49
C GLU A 485 5.89 -1.74 -37.21
N PHE A 486 6.34 -0.61 -36.62
CA PHE A 486 6.21 0.70 -37.24
C PHE A 486 6.98 0.80 -38.57
N VAL A 487 8.22 0.29 -38.63
CA VAL A 487 9.05 0.28 -39.85
C VAL A 487 8.43 -0.61 -40.92
N ALA A 488 8.01 -1.84 -40.56
CA ALA A 488 7.35 -2.76 -41.48
C ALA A 488 6.04 -2.17 -42.05
N TYR A 489 5.30 -1.41 -41.25
CA TYR A 489 4.18 -0.62 -41.77
C TYR A 489 4.64 0.45 -42.77
N GLY A 490 5.70 1.20 -42.44
CA GLY A 490 6.32 2.19 -43.32
C GLY A 490 6.70 1.61 -44.69
N ASP A 491 7.33 0.43 -44.71
CA ASP A 491 7.70 -0.28 -45.94
C ASP A 491 6.48 -0.58 -46.82
N ARG A 492 5.42 -1.15 -46.22
CA ARG A 492 4.14 -1.41 -46.92
C ARG A 492 3.48 -0.14 -47.46
N GLN A 493 3.69 1.03 -46.83
CA GLN A 493 3.17 2.30 -47.36
C GLN A 493 4.01 2.86 -48.51
N VAL A 494 5.33 2.66 -48.50
CA VAL A 494 6.23 3.04 -49.59
C VAL A 494 5.92 2.22 -50.84
N GLU A 495 5.70 0.91 -50.69
CA GLU A 495 5.23 0.03 -51.77
C GLU A 495 3.89 0.52 -52.38
N ARG A 496 3.06 1.19 -51.58
CA ARG A 496 1.79 1.79 -52.00
C ARG A 496 1.93 3.25 -52.47
N GLY A 497 3.15 3.76 -52.65
CA GLY A 497 3.44 5.09 -53.19
C GLY A 497 3.26 6.27 -52.23
N LYS A 498 3.17 6.05 -50.91
CA LYS A 498 2.97 7.14 -49.92
C LYS A 498 4.28 7.60 -49.28
N ILE A 499 4.72 8.81 -49.61
CA ILE A 499 6.05 9.36 -49.27
C ILE A 499 6.14 9.90 -47.82
N ALA A 500 5.05 10.41 -47.24
CA ALA A 500 5.06 11.09 -45.93
C ALA A 500 5.42 10.19 -44.72
N THR A 501 5.29 8.86 -44.86
CA THR A 501 5.69 7.89 -43.83
C THR A 501 7.22 7.70 -43.77
N ASN A 502 7.93 8.13 -44.82
CA ASN A 502 9.37 7.92 -44.97
C ASN A 502 10.23 8.82 -44.06
N VAL A 503 9.78 10.05 -43.76
CA VAL A 503 10.55 11.00 -42.93
C VAL A 503 10.76 10.45 -41.51
N PHE A 504 9.71 9.85 -40.93
CA PHE A 504 9.79 9.30 -39.58
C PHE A 504 10.57 7.98 -39.56
N ARG A 505 10.49 7.19 -40.62
CA ARG A 505 11.33 6.00 -40.83
C ARG A 505 12.83 6.34 -40.86
N ILE A 506 13.21 7.43 -41.53
CA ILE A 506 14.60 7.91 -41.55
C ILE A 506 15.06 8.33 -40.14
N TYR A 507 14.20 8.98 -39.36
CA TYR A 507 14.50 9.32 -37.97
C TYR A 507 14.79 8.08 -37.12
N VAL A 508 13.94 7.05 -37.24
CA VAL A 508 14.14 5.75 -36.56
C VAL A 508 15.49 5.13 -36.93
N PHE A 509 15.85 5.10 -38.22
CA PHE A 509 17.15 4.54 -38.65
C PHE A 509 18.35 5.30 -38.10
N LYS A 510 18.27 6.64 -38.00
CA LYS A 510 19.34 7.44 -37.38
C LYS A 510 19.53 7.13 -35.90
N VAL A 511 18.45 6.89 -35.17
CA VAL A 511 18.54 6.48 -33.75
C VAL A 511 19.19 5.10 -33.62
N PHE A 512 18.89 4.16 -34.53
CA PHE A 512 19.56 2.86 -34.53
C PHE A 512 21.04 2.90 -34.85
N GLU A 513 21.45 3.75 -35.80
CA GLU A 513 22.87 3.97 -36.10
C GLU A 513 23.65 4.45 -34.86
N GLN A 514 23.05 5.35 -34.07
CA GLN A 514 23.62 5.82 -32.81
C GLN A 514 23.69 4.74 -31.72
N LEU A 515 22.70 3.84 -31.66
CA LEU A 515 22.72 2.71 -30.72
C LEU A 515 23.75 1.65 -31.11
N ASP A 516 23.89 1.35 -32.40
CA ASP A 516 24.85 0.35 -32.90
C ASP A 516 26.31 0.78 -32.62
N LEU A 517 26.59 2.08 -32.69
CA LEU A 517 27.85 2.69 -32.23
C LEU A 517 28.08 2.45 -30.72
N LEU A 518 27.04 2.54 -29.89
CA LEU A 518 27.07 2.35 -28.45
C LEU A 518 27.43 0.91 -28.05
N TYR A 519 26.89 -0.07 -28.78
CA TYR A 519 27.12 -1.49 -28.53
C TYR A 519 28.46 -2.00 -29.10
N LYS A 520 28.98 -1.37 -30.17
CA LYS A 520 30.24 -1.79 -30.82
C LYS A 520 31.50 -1.17 -30.24
N GLU A 521 31.44 0.08 -29.74
CA GLU A 521 32.61 0.78 -29.16
C GLU A 521 32.28 1.41 -27.78
N PRO A 522 32.04 0.61 -26.73
CA PRO A 522 31.58 1.11 -25.42
C PRO A 522 32.55 2.11 -24.77
N SER A 523 33.85 1.99 -25.04
CA SER A 523 34.91 2.87 -24.51
C SER A 523 34.87 4.27 -25.14
N LYS A 524 34.66 4.35 -26.45
CA LYS A 524 34.62 5.61 -27.20
C LYS A 524 33.37 6.41 -26.88
N TYR A 525 32.25 5.71 -26.66
CA TYR A 525 31.03 6.33 -26.16
C TYR A 525 31.17 6.81 -24.70
N ARG A 526 31.89 6.08 -23.83
CA ARG A 526 32.21 6.60 -22.48
C ARG A 526 33.03 7.89 -22.55
N GLU A 527 34.00 7.99 -23.45
CA GLU A 527 34.80 9.20 -23.65
C GLU A 527 33.96 10.37 -24.17
N GLU A 528 33.08 10.15 -25.17
CA GLU A 528 32.13 11.16 -25.63
C GLU A 528 31.11 11.55 -24.56
N ARG A 529 30.63 10.59 -23.76
CA ARG A 529 29.72 10.81 -22.62
C ARG A 529 30.37 11.66 -21.54
N ASP A 530 31.60 11.35 -21.17
CA ASP A 530 32.33 12.11 -20.16
C ASP A 530 32.69 13.50 -20.70
N ALA A 531 32.93 13.65 -22.02
CA ALA A 531 33.10 14.95 -22.68
C ALA A 531 31.81 15.79 -22.69
N ILE A 532 30.63 15.20 -22.98
CA ILE A 532 29.33 15.89 -22.95
C ILE A 532 28.96 16.28 -21.52
N ARG A 533 29.11 15.38 -20.53
CA ARG A 533 28.89 15.71 -19.12
C ARG A 533 29.81 16.82 -18.63
N THR A 534 31.06 16.83 -19.10
CA THR A 534 32.01 17.91 -18.80
C THR A 534 31.56 19.22 -19.46
N ALA A 535 31.08 19.19 -20.70
CA ALA A 535 30.55 20.36 -21.38
C ALA A 535 29.29 20.93 -20.71
N ASP A 536 28.36 20.07 -20.27
CA ASP A 536 27.15 20.47 -19.56
C ASP A 536 27.47 21.02 -18.15
N ALA A 537 28.42 20.40 -17.44
CA ALA A 537 28.91 20.90 -16.15
C ALA A 537 29.59 22.27 -16.30
N ILE A 538 30.39 22.46 -17.34
CA ILE A 538 31.00 23.76 -17.67
C ILE A 538 29.91 24.78 -17.99
N THR A 539 28.93 24.43 -18.81
CA THR A 539 27.82 25.32 -19.19
C THR A 539 26.96 25.71 -17.98
N ALA A 540 26.69 24.77 -17.07
CA ALA A 540 26.00 25.03 -15.80
C ALA A 540 26.83 25.90 -14.84
N ALA A 541 28.16 25.72 -14.79
CA ALA A 541 29.06 26.56 -14.00
C ALA A 541 29.15 28.00 -14.55
N PHE A 542 29.06 28.17 -15.88
CA PHE A 542 28.92 29.48 -16.53
C PHE A 542 27.56 30.13 -16.23
N ALA A 543 26.47 29.36 -16.28
CA ALA A 543 25.12 29.87 -16.00
C ALA A 543 24.90 30.26 -14.52
N THR A 544 25.59 29.60 -13.60
CA THR A 544 25.53 29.87 -12.15
C THR A 544 26.53 30.94 -11.68
N GLY A 545 27.32 31.52 -12.60
CA GLY A 545 28.28 32.58 -12.28
C GLY A 545 29.47 32.12 -11.42
N GLN A 546 29.74 30.80 -11.33
CA GLN A 546 30.87 30.28 -10.56
C GLN A 546 32.23 30.61 -11.18
N PHE A 547 32.27 31.02 -12.44
CA PHE A 547 33.43 31.66 -13.05
C PHE A 547 33.29 33.18 -12.99
N GLY A 548 33.59 33.75 -11.82
CA GLY A 548 33.80 35.19 -11.68
C GLY A 548 35.01 35.65 -12.53
N PRO A 549 35.08 36.95 -12.90
CA PRO A 549 36.12 37.47 -13.77
C PRO A 549 37.45 37.49 -13.01
N HIS A 550 38.23 36.41 -13.10
CA HIS A 550 39.62 36.45 -12.70
C HIS A 550 40.42 37.20 -13.76
N ARG A 551 40.84 38.41 -13.37
CA ARG A 551 41.88 39.21 -14.00
C ARG A 551 43.11 38.34 -14.31
N GLY A 552 43.54 38.39 -15.57
CA GLY A 552 44.93 38.32 -16.01
C GLY A 552 45.75 37.10 -15.58
N GLY A 553 45.87 36.12 -16.47
CA GLY A 553 46.89 35.08 -16.35
C GLY A 553 46.92 34.19 -17.58
N SER A 554 47.88 34.44 -18.48
CA SER A 554 48.12 33.66 -19.68
C SER A 554 48.39 32.18 -19.38
N PHE A 555 47.65 31.27 -20.01
CA PHE A 555 48.16 29.94 -20.34
C PHE A 555 47.57 29.47 -21.68
N PHE A 556 48.17 29.96 -22.77
CA PHE A 556 48.27 29.21 -24.01
C PHE A 556 49.73 28.81 -24.19
N THR A 557 50.03 27.55 -23.93
CA THR A 557 51.17 26.87 -24.57
C THR A 557 50.72 25.45 -24.91
N CYS A 558 50.13 25.30 -26.09
CA CYS A 558 50.20 24.03 -26.82
C CYS A 558 51.64 23.84 -27.31
N ARG A 559 52.17 22.62 -27.19
CA ARG A 559 53.19 22.04 -28.08
C ARG A 559 53.57 20.63 -27.59
N PRO A 560 54.08 19.77 -28.47
CA PRO A 560 53.61 19.40 -29.82
C PRO A 560 52.86 18.06 -29.81
#